data_AF-A0AAQ2FQQ0-F1
#
_entry.id   AF-A0AAQ2FQQ0-F1
#
_cell.length_a   1.000
_cell.length_b   1.000
_cell.length_c   1.000
_cell.angle_alpha   90.00
_cell.angle_beta   90.00
_cell.angle_gamma   90.00
#
_symmetry.space_group_name_H-M   'P 1'
#
loop_
_entity.id
_entity.type
_entity.pdbx_description
1 polymer ?
#
loop_
_entity_poly.entity_id
_entity_poly.type
_entity_poly.pdbx_seq_one_letter_code
_entity_poly.pdbx_strand_id
1 'polypeptide(L)'
;MHFIDYALSSLTPCLPLSGSQLAALDDAQIQSLDQFVLRFGKLQDAMGTRLFPSVLLYLQEPYEDRPMLDKLHRLEKLGYLEESEQWQSLRMLRNRFAHEYPDDPDKNAALLMLAIESVPSLVAMLERIGQKLSLTFER
;
A
#
# COMPACT_ATOMS: atom_id res chain seq x y z
N MET A 1 8.35 -5.75 -6.00
CA MET A 1 8.11 -4.65 -6.96
C MET A 1 7.35 -5.18 -8.17
N HIS A 2 7.92 -6.06 -8.99
CA HIS A 2 7.31 -6.62 -10.21
C HIS A 2 5.79 -6.91 -10.18
N PHE A 3 5.25 -7.51 -9.11
CA PHE A 3 3.82 -7.85 -9.05
C PHE A 3 2.88 -6.64 -8.93
N ILE A 4 3.23 -5.60 -8.16
CA ILE A 4 2.38 -4.41 -8.03
C ILE A 4 2.49 -3.55 -9.30
N ASP A 5 3.69 -3.46 -9.88
CA ASP A 5 3.93 -2.72 -11.13
C ASP A 5 3.19 -3.35 -12.31
N TYR A 6 3.17 -4.69 -12.39
CA TYR A 6 2.37 -5.41 -13.35
C TYR A 6 0.87 -5.14 -13.16
N ALA A 7 0.38 -5.15 -11.91
CA ALA A 7 -1.04 -4.87 -11.63
C ALA A 7 -1.44 -3.46 -12.10
N LEU A 8 -0.60 -2.46 -11.82
CA LEU A 8 -0.81 -1.08 -12.28
C LEU A 8 -0.78 -0.97 -13.80
N SER A 9 0.17 -1.65 -14.44
CA SER A 9 0.29 -1.66 -15.90
C SER A 9 -0.97 -2.23 -16.56
N SER A 10 -1.52 -3.32 -16.02
CA SER A 10 -2.78 -3.92 -16.46
C SER A 10 -4.00 -3.02 -16.29
N LEU A 11 -3.97 -2.03 -15.38
CA LEU A 11 -5.06 -1.07 -15.15
C LEU A 11 -5.01 0.14 -16.07
N THR A 12 -3.85 0.44 -16.68
CA THR A 12 -3.68 1.59 -17.60
C THR A 12 -4.83 1.75 -18.62
N PRO A 13 -5.38 0.69 -19.24
CA PRO A 13 -6.46 0.83 -20.23
C PRO A 13 -7.79 1.36 -19.67
N CYS A 14 -8.04 1.21 -18.37
CA CYS A 14 -9.30 1.64 -17.74
C CYS A 14 -9.14 2.88 -16.84
N LEU A 15 -7.97 3.53 -16.84
CA LEU A 15 -7.69 4.73 -16.05
C LEU A 15 -7.84 6.02 -16.89
N PRO A 16 -8.23 7.15 -16.27
CA PRO A 16 -8.68 7.28 -14.88
C PRO A 16 -10.05 6.61 -14.67
N LEU A 17 -10.37 6.22 -13.43
CA LEU A 17 -11.69 5.68 -13.07
C LEU A 17 -12.63 6.80 -12.60
N SER A 18 -13.87 6.73 -13.06
CA SER A 18 -15.04 7.45 -12.57
C SER A 18 -16.16 6.45 -12.28
N GLY A 19 -17.25 6.86 -11.63
CA GLY A 19 -18.36 5.95 -11.33
C GLY A 19 -18.95 5.30 -12.58
N SER A 20 -19.05 6.05 -13.68
CA SER A 20 -19.56 5.53 -14.96
C SER A 20 -18.60 4.54 -15.63
N GLN A 21 -17.29 4.79 -15.56
CA GLN A 21 -16.28 3.85 -16.09
C GLN A 21 -16.21 2.58 -15.26
N LEU A 22 -16.31 2.69 -13.93
CA LEU A 22 -16.35 1.54 -13.02
C LEU A 22 -17.53 0.62 -13.32
N ALA A 23 -18.71 1.19 -13.61
CA ALA A 23 -19.90 0.43 -13.99
C ALA A 23 -19.82 -0.20 -15.39
N ALA A 24 -18.90 0.27 -16.24
CA ALA A 24 -18.74 -0.18 -17.62
C ALA A 24 -17.53 -1.11 -17.82
N LEU A 25 -16.86 -1.52 -16.75
CA LEU A 25 -15.72 -2.43 -16.83
C LEU A 25 -16.16 -3.81 -17.35
N ASP A 26 -15.34 -4.39 -18.23
CA ASP A 26 -15.48 -5.79 -18.61
C ASP A 26 -14.88 -6.74 -17.56
N ASP A 27 -15.15 -8.04 -17.69
CA ASP A 27 -14.67 -9.06 -16.76
C ASP A 27 -13.14 -9.05 -16.59
N ALA A 28 -12.38 -8.74 -17.65
CA ALA A 28 -10.92 -8.71 -17.61
C ALA A 28 -10.40 -7.46 -16.86
N GLN A 29 -11.07 -6.33 -17.01
CA GLN A 29 -10.79 -5.09 -16.28
C GLN A 29 -11.15 -5.23 -14.81
N ILE A 30 -12.30 -5.83 -14.50
CA ILE A 30 -12.70 -6.17 -13.11
C ILE A 30 -11.64 -7.06 -12.47
N GLN A 31 -11.21 -8.13 -13.16
CA GLN A 31 -10.17 -9.02 -12.67
C GLN A 31 -8.83 -8.28 -12.41
N SER A 32 -8.47 -7.34 -13.29
CA SER A 32 -7.26 -6.52 -13.13
C SER A 32 -7.34 -5.62 -11.90
N LEU A 33 -8.52 -5.04 -11.63
CA LEU A 33 -8.80 -4.22 -10.45
C LEU A 33 -8.72 -5.03 -9.16
N ASP A 34 -9.35 -6.19 -9.12
CA ASP A 34 -9.29 -7.11 -7.97
C ASP A 34 -7.84 -7.54 -7.68
N GLN A 35 -7.10 -7.84 -8.73
CA GLN A 35 -5.69 -8.21 -8.62
C GLN A 35 -4.85 -7.06 -8.05
N PHE A 36 -5.12 -5.82 -8.45
CA PHE A 36 -4.49 -4.64 -7.87
C PHE A 36 -4.81 -4.50 -6.39
N VAL A 37 -6.10 -4.50 -6.01
CA VAL A 37 -6.55 -4.36 -4.61
C VAL A 37 -5.92 -5.43 -3.72
N LEU A 38 -5.92 -6.68 -4.19
CA LEU A 38 -5.31 -7.80 -3.48
C LEU A 38 -3.81 -7.58 -3.26
N ARG A 39 -3.08 -7.17 -4.30
CA ARG A 39 -1.62 -6.98 -4.22
C ARG A 39 -1.23 -5.78 -3.38
N PHE A 40 -1.99 -4.68 -3.48
CA PHE A 40 -1.82 -3.51 -2.64
C PHE A 40 -1.98 -3.87 -1.15
N GLY A 41 -3.05 -4.61 -0.81
CA GLY A 41 -3.27 -5.11 0.54
C GLY A 41 -2.16 -6.05 1.03
N LYS A 42 -1.72 -7.01 0.19
CA LYS A 42 -0.64 -7.94 0.53
C LYS A 42 0.70 -7.23 0.80
N LEU A 43 1.02 -6.18 0.03
CA LEU A 43 2.24 -5.40 0.26
C LEU A 43 2.17 -4.69 1.62
N GLN A 44 1.05 -4.05 1.94
CA GLN A 44 0.86 -3.44 3.25
C GLN A 44 0.93 -4.48 4.39
N ASP A 45 0.30 -5.63 4.23
CA ASP A 45 0.33 -6.68 5.26
C ASP A 45 1.76 -7.19 5.48
N ALA A 46 2.52 -7.43 4.41
CA ALA A 46 3.92 -7.84 4.51
C ALA A 46 4.79 -6.79 5.22
N MET A 47 4.62 -5.51 4.87
CA MET A 47 5.38 -4.43 5.50
C MET A 47 5.02 -4.27 6.99
N GLY A 48 3.72 -4.18 7.30
CA GLY A 48 3.25 -3.94 8.66
C GLY A 48 3.49 -5.12 9.61
N THR A 49 3.24 -6.35 9.17
CA THR A 49 3.29 -7.52 10.07
C THR A 49 4.68 -8.14 10.18
N ARG A 50 5.54 -7.94 9.17
CA ARG A 50 6.86 -8.58 9.12
C ARG A 50 7.99 -7.56 9.03
N LEU A 51 8.00 -6.72 8.00
CA LEU A 51 9.14 -5.82 7.75
C LEU A 51 9.40 -4.88 8.93
N PHE A 52 8.39 -4.15 9.40
CA PHE A 52 8.57 -3.16 10.47
C PHE A 52 9.02 -3.80 11.78
N PRO A 53 8.38 -4.88 12.29
CA PRO A 53 8.91 -5.60 13.44
C PRO A 53 10.33 -6.15 13.23
N SER A 54 10.63 -6.70 12.05
CA SER A 54 11.94 -7.28 11.77
C SER A 54 13.06 -6.24 11.70
N VAL A 55 12.78 -5.03 11.20
CA VAL A 55 13.76 -3.93 11.23
C VAL A 55 14.10 -3.55 12.67
N LEU A 56 13.09 -3.39 13.53
CA LEU A 56 13.30 -3.05 14.93
C LEU A 56 14.06 -4.16 15.67
N LEU A 57 13.71 -5.43 15.41
CA LEU A 57 14.42 -6.58 15.95
C LEU A 57 15.89 -6.61 15.51
N TYR A 58 16.16 -6.39 14.22
CA TYR A 58 17.52 -6.32 13.68
C TYR A 58 18.36 -5.23 14.35
N LEU A 59 17.74 -4.09 14.67
CA LEU A 59 18.36 -2.98 15.39
C LEU A 59 18.42 -3.18 16.90
N GLN A 60 17.97 -4.33 17.41
CA GLN A 60 17.91 -4.66 18.85
C GLN A 60 17.07 -3.66 19.66
N GLU A 61 16.04 -3.09 19.03
CA GLU A 61 15.09 -2.19 19.69
C GLU A 61 14.09 -3.00 20.55
N PRO A 62 13.84 -2.63 21.82
CA PRO A 62 12.96 -3.37 22.73
C PRO A 62 11.47 -3.11 22.44
N TYR A 63 11.03 -3.39 21.22
CA TYR A 63 9.72 -3.02 20.68
C TYR A 63 8.86 -4.22 20.25
N GLU A 64 9.30 -5.46 20.48
CA GLU A 64 8.63 -6.70 20.04
C GLU A 64 7.14 -6.72 20.42
N ASP A 65 6.83 -6.44 21.70
CA ASP A 65 5.47 -6.43 22.26
C ASP A 65 4.79 -5.05 22.24
N ARG A 66 5.40 -4.06 21.58
CA ARG A 66 4.84 -2.71 21.52
C ARG A 66 3.75 -2.60 20.45
N PRO A 67 2.73 -1.74 20.67
CA PRO A 67 1.74 -1.38 19.65
C PRO A 67 2.38 -0.94 18.33
N MET A 68 1.67 -1.16 17.22
CA MET A 68 2.17 -0.77 15.88
C MET A 68 2.50 0.72 15.80
N LEU A 69 1.69 1.59 16.41
CA LEU A 69 1.92 3.03 16.42
C LEU A 69 3.29 3.39 17.02
N ASP A 70 3.63 2.77 18.15
CA ASP A 70 4.93 2.98 18.82
C ASP A 70 6.09 2.50 17.93
N LYS A 71 5.91 1.37 17.23
CA LYS A 71 6.88 0.85 16.27
C LYS A 71 7.11 1.83 15.12
N LEU A 72 6.05 2.40 14.56
CA LEU A 72 6.12 3.38 13.47
C LEU A 72 6.82 4.67 13.91
N HIS A 73 6.44 5.23 15.06
CA HIS A 73 7.13 6.40 15.62
C HIS A 73 8.62 6.13 15.86
N ARG A 74 8.97 4.91 16.29
CA ARG A 74 10.37 4.54 16.48
C ARG A 74 11.12 4.46 15.15
N LEU A 75 10.55 3.82 14.14
CA LEU A 75 11.12 3.74 12.80
C LEU A 75 11.30 5.12 12.16
N GLU A 76 10.36 6.04 12.39
CA GLU A 76 10.48 7.44 11.96
C GLU A 76 11.64 8.15 12.66
N LYS A 77 11.78 8.03 13.99
CA LYS A 77 12.92 8.60 14.74
C LYS A 77 14.28 8.02 14.30
N LEU A 78 14.31 6.75 13.92
CA LEU A 78 15.49 6.10 13.34
C LEU A 78 15.68 6.45 11.85
N GLY A 79 14.72 7.18 11.28
CA GLY A 79 14.66 7.67 9.91
C GLY A 79 14.44 6.59 8.85
N TYR A 80 13.95 5.40 9.22
CA TYR A 80 13.51 4.34 8.30
C TYR A 80 12.18 4.69 7.64
N LEU A 81 11.36 5.50 8.31
CA LEU A 81 10.20 6.18 7.75
C LEU A 81 10.48 7.69 7.73
N GLU A 82 9.86 8.40 6.80
CA GLU A 82 9.87 9.87 6.78
C GLU A 82 8.77 10.42 7.70
N GLU A 83 7.57 9.87 7.56
CA GLU A 83 6.41 10.25 8.35
C GLU A 83 5.56 9.00 8.65
N SER A 84 5.41 8.67 9.93
CA SER A 84 4.62 7.51 10.37
C SER A 84 3.12 7.66 10.06
N GLU A 85 2.60 8.88 9.98
CA GLU A 85 1.20 9.16 9.62
C GLU A 85 0.87 8.76 8.19
N GLN A 86 1.84 8.81 7.27
CA GLN A 86 1.67 8.37 5.89
C GLN A 86 1.28 6.89 5.83
N TRP A 87 1.94 6.04 6.62
CA TRP A 87 1.59 4.63 6.73
C TRP A 87 0.16 4.42 7.25
N GLN A 88 -0.24 5.18 8.27
CA GLN A 88 -1.58 5.08 8.85
C GLN A 88 -2.64 5.46 7.80
N SER A 89 -2.38 6.49 7.00
CA SER A 89 -3.26 6.92 5.91
C SER A 89 -3.44 5.84 4.84
N LEU A 90 -2.35 5.19 4.41
CA LEU A 90 -2.39 4.06 3.47
C LEU A 90 -3.18 2.86 4.02
N ARG A 91 -3.05 2.60 5.32
CA ARG A 91 -3.81 1.55 6.00
C ARG A 91 -5.30 1.87 6.07
N MET A 92 -5.66 3.11 6.38
CA MET A 92 -7.07 3.55 6.37
C MET A 92 -7.67 3.42 4.97
N LEU A 93 -6.91 3.77 3.94
CA LEU A 93 -7.32 3.61 2.55
C LEU A 93 -7.64 2.15 2.21
N ARG A 94 -6.74 1.22 2.56
CA ARG A 94 -6.99 -0.23 2.38
C ARG A 94 -8.18 -0.74 3.18
N ASN A 95 -8.38 -0.28 4.42
CA ASN A 95 -9.53 -0.68 5.23
C ASN A 95 -10.87 -0.26 4.60
N ARG A 96 -10.89 0.86 3.86
CA ARG A 96 -12.09 1.34 3.15
C ARG A 96 -12.46 0.47 1.96
N PHE A 97 -11.56 -0.33 1.40
CA PHE A 97 -11.91 -1.26 0.31
C PHE A 97 -12.92 -2.32 0.72
N ALA A 98 -12.98 -2.69 2.01
CA ALA A 98 -14.02 -3.58 2.51
C ALA A 98 -15.40 -2.90 2.61
N HIS A 99 -15.45 -1.57 2.48
CA HIS A 99 -16.70 -0.81 2.40
C HIS A 99 -16.96 -0.48 0.93
N GLU A 100 -17.76 -1.32 0.28
CA GLU A 100 -18.39 -0.93 -0.98
C GLU A 100 -19.43 0.17 -0.70
N TYR A 101 -19.54 1.15 -1.59
CA TYR A 101 -20.61 2.15 -1.58
C TYR A 101 -21.55 1.87 -2.77
N PRO A 102 -22.55 0.97 -2.64
CA PRO A 102 -23.40 0.57 -3.76
C PRO A 102 -24.16 1.74 -4.41
N ASP A 103 -24.52 2.73 -3.60
CA ASP A 103 -25.30 3.90 -4.03
C ASP A 103 -24.43 5.07 -4.53
N ASP A 104 -23.10 4.94 -4.49
CA ASP A 104 -22.15 6.00 -4.85
C ASP A 104 -20.93 5.43 -5.60
N PRO A 105 -21.08 5.10 -6.89
CA PRO A 105 -20.01 4.52 -7.69
C PRO A 105 -18.83 5.48 -7.91
N ASP A 106 -19.08 6.79 -7.92
CA ASP A 106 -18.01 7.81 -8.01
C ASP A 106 -17.13 7.79 -6.77
N LYS A 107 -17.70 7.57 -5.58
CA LYS A 107 -16.93 7.38 -4.36
C LYS A 107 -16.09 6.11 -4.37
N ASN A 108 -16.61 5.00 -4.92
CA ASN A 108 -15.81 3.78 -5.11
C ASN A 108 -14.65 4.04 -6.08
N ALA A 109 -14.91 4.68 -7.22
CA ALA A 109 -13.90 5.02 -8.21
C ALA A 109 -12.82 5.95 -7.62
N ALA A 110 -13.21 6.98 -6.88
CA ALA A 110 -12.30 7.90 -6.20
C ALA A 110 -11.41 7.17 -5.18
N LEU A 111 -11.97 6.23 -4.42
CA LEU A 111 -11.21 5.43 -3.46
C LEU A 111 -10.13 4.57 -4.16
N LEU A 112 -10.47 3.95 -5.29
CA LEU A 112 -9.55 3.16 -6.10
C LEU A 112 -8.46 4.04 -6.73
N MET A 113 -8.83 5.20 -7.27
CA MET A 113 -7.87 6.18 -7.81
C MET A 113 -6.88 6.63 -6.74
N LEU A 114 -7.36 7.02 -5.55
CA LEU A 114 -6.49 7.39 -4.43
C LEU A 114 -5.51 6.27 -4.07
N ALA A 115 -5.94 5.01 -4.11
CA ALA A 115 -5.06 3.88 -3.82
C ALA A 115 -3.99 3.69 -4.89
N ILE A 116 -4.37 3.79 -6.17
CA ILE A 116 -3.43 3.73 -7.30
C ILE A 116 -2.40 4.85 -7.19
N GLU A 117 -2.84 6.08 -6.94
CA GLU A 117 -1.99 7.26 -6.75
C GLU A 117 -1.07 7.16 -5.53
N SER A 118 -1.46 6.36 -4.52
CA SER A 118 -0.67 6.16 -3.30
C SER A 118 0.41 5.08 -3.42
N VAL A 119 0.42 4.29 -4.49
CA VAL A 119 1.41 3.22 -4.69
C VAL A 119 2.85 3.74 -4.66
N PRO A 120 3.21 4.84 -5.35
CA PRO A 120 4.56 5.39 -5.29
C PRO A 120 5.02 5.69 -3.86
N SER A 121 4.14 6.20 -2.99
CA SER A 121 4.46 6.45 -1.58
C SER A 121 4.72 5.16 -0.80
N LEU A 122 3.91 4.12 -1.02
CA LEU A 122 4.10 2.81 -0.37
C LEU A 122 5.42 2.15 -0.82
N VAL A 123 5.73 2.26 -2.12
CA VAL A 123 6.98 1.79 -2.71
C VAL A 123 8.18 2.56 -2.15
N ALA A 124 8.12 3.89 -2.10
CA ALA A 124 9.21 4.72 -1.58
C ALA A 124 9.54 4.39 -0.13
N MET A 125 8.53 4.11 0.71
CA MET A 125 8.74 3.62 2.08
C MET A 125 9.53 2.30 2.11
N LEU A 126 9.17 1.34 1.26
CA LEU A 126 9.88 0.06 1.17
C LEU A 126 11.33 0.25 0.71
N GLU A 127 11.54 1.05 -0.34
CA GLU A 127 12.86 1.34 -0.89
C GLU A 127 13.76 2.04 0.14
N ARG A 128 13.22 3.03 0.87
CA ARG A 128 13.94 3.73 1.94
C ARG A 128 14.43 2.78 3.03
N ILE A 129 13.58 1.84 3.45
CA ILE A 129 13.98 0.81 4.42
C ILE A 129 15.09 -0.06 3.84
N GLY A 130 14.95 -0.51 2.59
CA GLY A 130 15.98 -1.28 1.89
C GLY A 130 17.33 -0.58 1.84
N GLN A 131 17.33 0.68 1.41
CA GLN A 131 18.52 1.53 1.35
C GLN A 131 19.20 1.65 2.72
N LYS A 132 18.43 1.87 3.79
CA LYS A 132 19.00 1.96 5.15
C LYS A 132 19.55 0.65 5.69
N LEU A 133 18.98 -0.48 5.27
CA LEU A 133 19.51 -1.80 5.61
C LEU A 133 20.71 -2.21 4.74
N SER A 134 21.15 -1.35 3.79
CA SER A 134 22.11 -1.71 2.75
C SER A 134 21.68 -2.95 1.94
N LEU A 135 20.37 -3.21 1.88
CA LEU A 135 19.79 -4.27 1.06
C LEU A 135 19.56 -3.69 -0.33
N THR A 136 20.45 -4.00 -1.27
CA THR A 136 20.20 -3.73 -2.68
C THR A 136 19.12 -4.69 -3.17
N PHE A 137 17.91 -4.19 -3.41
CA PHE A 137 16.92 -4.92 -4.18
C PHE A 137 17.35 -4.87 -5.64
N GLU A 138 18.06 -5.91 -6.10
CA GLU A 138 18.39 -6.06 -7.52
C GLU A 138 17.08 -6.12 -8.33
N ARG A 139 17.05 -5.34 -9.43
CA ARG A 139 15.88 -5.15 -10.31
C ARG A 139 15.50 -6.42 -11.06
#